data_AF-A0A962WPR5-F1
#
_entry.id   AF-A0A962WPR5-F1
#
_cell.length_a   1.000
_cell.length_b   1.000
_cell.length_c   1.000
_cell.angle_alpha   90.00
_cell.angle_beta   90.00
_cell.angle_gamma   90.00
#
_symmetry.space_group_name_H-M   'P 1'
#
loop_
_entity.id
_entity.type
_entity.pdbx_description
1 polymer ?
#
loop_
_entity_poly.entity_id
_entity_poly.type
_entity_poly.pdbx_seq_one_letter_code
_entity_poly.pdbx_strand_id
1 'polypeptide(L)'
;MKILRVFAAALLAVAVVAAWTPARERVAGWLDRDRAGDDELVLYGNVDVRELELAFRQAGRMLAVQVDEGDRVAAGELVATLDDEPFRQRVAAAAAEVDRARAELDALEHGSRPQEIARAAAEVRRVRAVLTNAERELARRRSLLAGHAASQTATDAAQAARDEAAAALVAAQE
;
A
#
# COMPACT_ATOMS: atom_id res chain seq x y z
N MET A 1 119.18 31.89 -27.46
CA MET A 1 118.41 31.86 -26.18
C MET A 1 117.17 32.79 -26.23
N LYS A 2 116.22 32.55 -27.16
CA LYS A 2 114.93 33.28 -27.27
C LYS A 2 113.74 32.40 -27.69
N ILE A 3 113.97 31.18 -28.20
CA ILE A 3 112.91 30.26 -28.68
C ILE A 3 112.28 29.42 -27.56
N LEU A 4 113.00 29.16 -26.46
CA LEU A 4 112.50 28.35 -25.34
C LEU A 4 111.42 29.07 -24.49
N ARG A 5 111.35 30.41 -24.55
CA ARG A 5 110.37 31.21 -23.79
C ARG A 5 109.00 31.29 -24.46
N VAL A 6 108.93 31.14 -25.79
CA VAL A 6 107.67 31.23 -26.54
C VAL A 6 106.83 29.95 -26.38
N PHE A 7 107.48 28.78 -26.36
CA PHE A 7 106.80 27.50 -26.12
C PHE A 7 106.28 27.36 -24.69
N ALA A 8 106.99 27.89 -23.70
CA ALA A 8 106.55 27.89 -22.31
C ALA A 8 105.29 28.76 -22.10
N ALA A 9 105.18 29.90 -22.80
CA ALA A 9 104.01 30.76 -22.74
C ALA A 9 102.78 30.15 -23.43
N ALA A 10 102.98 29.45 -24.56
CA ALA A 10 101.90 28.76 -25.28
C ALA A 10 101.34 27.56 -24.50
N LEU A 11 102.21 26.78 -23.83
CA LEU A 11 101.79 25.67 -22.96
C LEU A 11 101.01 26.15 -21.73
N LEU A 12 101.38 27.31 -21.16
CA LEU A 12 100.68 27.88 -20.02
C LEU A 12 99.29 28.42 -20.40
N ALA A 13 99.15 28.99 -21.61
CA ALA A 13 97.86 29.44 -22.12
C ALA A 13 96.90 28.27 -22.41
N VAL A 14 97.39 27.15 -22.96
CA VAL A 14 96.59 25.94 -23.17
C VAL A 14 96.18 25.29 -21.85
N ALA A 15 97.04 25.29 -20.83
CA ALA A 15 96.72 24.79 -19.50
C ALA A 15 95.65 25.63 -18.78
N VAL A 16 95.66 26.95 -18.95
CA VAL A 16 94.63 27.83 -18.35
C VAL A 16 93.27 27.66 -19.03
N VAL A 17 93.23 27.47 -20.36
CA VAL A 17 91.99 27.19 -21.10
C VAL A 17 91.45 25.79 -20.79
N ALA A 18 92.31 24.77 -20.71
CA ALA A 18 91.93 23.40 -20.35
C ALA A 18 91.54 23.25 -18.87
N ALA A 19 91.96 24.16 -17.98
CA ALA A 19 91.53 24.22 -16.59
C ALA A 19 90.22 25.00 -16.40
N TRP A 20 89.85 25.88 -17.34
CA TRP A 20 88.57 26.59 -17.35
C TRP A 20 87.40 25.76 -17.90
N THR A 21 87.67 24.77 -18.76
CA THR A 21 86.63 23.93 -19.39
C THR A 21 85.96 22.89 -18.49
N PRO A 22 86.57 22.26 -17.47
CA PRO A 22 85.90 21.29 -16.60
C PRO A 22 85.18 21.91 -15.39
N ALA A 23 85.43 23.20 -15.10
CA ALA A 23 84.78 23.89 -13.98
C ALA A 23 83.31 24.27 -14.29
N ARG A 24 82.97 24.55 -15.55
CA ARG A 24 81.57 24.86 -15.96
C ARG A 24 80.64 23.66 -15.89
N GLU A 25 81.15 22.44 -16.09
CA GLU A 25 80.34 21.22 -16.07
C GLU A 25 79.99 20.78 -14.64
N ARG A 26 80.88 21.04 -13.68
CA ARG A 26 80.65 20.72 -12.26
C ARG A 26 79.72 21.70 -11.54
N VAL A 27 79.63 22.95 -12.01
CA VAL A 27 78.65 23.94 -11.49
C VAL A 27 77.29 23.75 -12.16
N ALA A 28 77.25 23.33 -13.44
CA ALA A 28 76.00 23.01 -14.13
C ALA A 28 75.22 21.86 -13.43
N GLY A 29 75.91 20.83 -12.93
CA GLY A 29 75.27 19.73 -12.19
C GLY A 29 74.81 20.07 -10.75
N TRP A 30 75.15 21.24 -10.22
CA TRP A 30 74.63 21.73 -8.93
C TRP A 30 73.39 22.60 -9.09
N LEU A 31 73.17 23.17 -10.28
CA LEU A 31 71.95 23.90 -10.66
C LEU A 31 70.84 22.99 -11.23
N ASP A 32 71.15 21.72 -11.51
CA ASP A 32 70.19 20.78 -12.12
C ASP A 32 69.66 19.73 -11.13
N ARG A 33 70.11 19.77 -9.87
CA ARG A 33 69.67 18.82 -8.83
C ARG A 33 68.30 19.19 -8.23
N ASP A 34 67.84 20.41 -8.43
CA ASP A 34 66.50 20.86 -8.01
C ASP A 34 65.39 20.46 -9.01
N ARG A 35 65.73 19.84 -10.16
CA ARG A 35 64.74 19.39 -11.16
C ARG A 35 64.37 17.90 -11.07
N ALA A 36 65.08 17.12 -10.26
CA ALA A 36 64.90 15.67 -10.18
C ALA A 36 64.12 15.25 -8.92
N GLY A 37 63.02 15.94 -8.64
CA GLY A 37 62.15 15.65 -7.50
C GLY A 37 60.71 16.15 -7.62
N ASP A 38 60.26 16.51 -8.83
CA ASP A 38 58.95 17.14 -9.04
C ASP A 38 58.21 16.52 -10.25
N ASP A 39 58.40 15.22 -10.49
CA ASP A 39 57.61 14.43 -11.46
C ASP A 39 56.28 13.94 -10.84
N GLU A 40 55.88 14.52 -9.69
CA GLU A 40 54.58 14.28 -9.07
C GLU A 40 53.62 15.41 -9.47
N LEU A 41 52.78 15.14 -10.47
CA LEU A 41 51.73 16.06 -10.89
C LEU A 41 50.64 16.11 -9.81
N VAL A 42 50.77 17.05 -8.86
CA VAL A 42 49.76 17.31 -7.84
C VAL A 42 48.63 18.15 -8.46
N LEU A 43 47.51 17.50 -8.74
CA LEU A 43 46.30 18.15 -9.25
C LEU A 43 45.34 18.42 -8.10
N TYR A 44 44.99 19.69 -7.93
CA TYR A 44 43.92 20.12 -7.03
C TYR A 44 42.63 20.20 -7.83
N GLY A 45 41.60 19.51 -7.36
CA GLY A 45 40.28 19.50 -7.98
C GLY A 45 39.21 19.23 -6.93
N ASN A 46 37.98 19.61 -7.24
CA ASN A 46 36.82 19.31 -6.41
C ASN A 46 36.15 18.03 -6.91
N VAL A 47 35.77 17.15 -5.99
CA VAL A 47 34.91 16.01 -6.30
C VAL A 47 33.49 16.42 -5.99
N ASP A 48 32.63 16.45 -7.01
CA ASP A 48 31.21 16.73 -6.85
C ASP A 48 30.44 15.42 -6.61
N VAL A 49 29.65 15.38 -5.55
CA VAL A 49 28.86 14.21 -5.13
C VAL A 49 27.39 14.59 -5.15
N ARG A 50 26.58 13.75 -5.80
CA ARG A 50 25.13 13.90 -5.75
C ARG A 50 24.63 13.25 -4.46
N GLU A 51 24.13 14.09 -3.56
CA GLU A 51 23.55 13.68 -2.29
C GLU A 51 22.02 13.67 -2.38
N LEU A 52 21.40 12.67 -1.76
CA LEU A 52 19.96 12.53 -1.66
C LEU A 52 19.60 12.10 -0.24
N GLU A 53 18.75 12.87 0.42
CA GLU A 53 18.20 12.50 1.72
C GLU A 53 17.00 11.56 1.51
N LEU A 54 17.08 10.35 2.08
CA LEU A 54 16.01 9.36 2.04
C LEU A 54 15.13 9.51 3.29
N ALA A 55 13.81 9.53 3.08
CA ALA A 55 12.85 9.59 4.17
C ALA A 55 11.67 8.64 3.92
N PHE A 56 11.07 8.17 5.01
CA PHE A 56 9.82 7.42 4.92
C PHE A 56 8.67 8.34 4.56
N ARG A 57 7.76 7.87 3.71
CA ARG A 57 6.53 8.59 3.34
C ARG A 57 5.53 8.69 4.49
N GLN A 58 5.65 7.81 5.48
CA GLN A 58 4.74 7.71 6.61
C GLN A 58 5.56 7.74 7.89
N ALA A 59 5.04 8.41 8.92
CA ALA A 59 5.61 8.34 10.26
C ALA A 59 5.35 6.95 10.86
N GLY A 60 6.33 6.41 11.58
CA GLY A 60 6.23 5.10 12.20
C GLY A 60 7.43 4.78 13.07
N ARG A 61 7.34 3.69 13.83
CA ARG A 61 8.47 3.16 14.60
C ARG A 61 9.43 2.47 13.64
N MET A 62 10.72 2.77 13.75
CA MET A 62 11.75 2.04 13.01
C MET A 62 11.90 0.64 13.59
N LEU A 63 11.80 -0.37 12.74
CA LEU A 63 11.98 -1.78 13.11
C LEU A 63 13.43 -2.20 12.95
N ALA A 64 14.04 -1.86 11.81
CA ALA A 64 15.43 -2.21 11.52
C ALA A 64 16.03 -1.26 10.47
N VAL A 65 17.36 -1.11 10.54
CA VAL A 65 18.23 -0.54 9.51
C VAL A 65 19.16 -1.66 9.07
N GLN A 66 19.26 -1.88 7.76
CA GLN A 66 19.90 -3.07 7.18
C GLN A 66 21.26 -2.75 6.53
N VAL A 67 21.70 -1.50 6.59
CA VAL A 67 22.93 -1.01 5.97
C VAL A 67 23.68 -0.12 6.93
N ASP A 68 25.00 -0.11 6.82
CA ASP A 68 25.89 0.74 7.60
C ASP A 68 26.48 1.87 6.74
N GLU A 69 27.12 2.84 7.41
CA GLU A 69 27.78 3.96 6.75
C GLU A 69 28.91 3.48 5.84
N GLY A 70 28.88 3.89 4.57
CA GLY A 70 29.88 3.52 3.56
C GLY A 70 29.50 2.30 2.71
N ASP A 71 28.39 1.63 3.01
CA ASP A 71 27.89 0.52 2.20
C ASP A 71 27.41 0.99 0.82
N ARG A 72 27.67 0.16 -0.20
CA ARG A 72 27.13 0.38 -1.54
C ARG A 72 25.74 -0.24 -1.64
N VAL A 73 24.74 0.60 -1.90
CA VAL A 73 23.35 0.16 -2.10
C VAL A 73 22.95 0.20 -3.58
N ALA A 74 22.22 -0.81 -4.03
CA ALA A 74 21.62 -0.86 -5.35
C ALA A 74 20.20 -0.26 -5.35
N ALA A 75 19.71 0.13 -6.53
CA ALA A 75 18.34 0.63 -6.66
C ALA A 75 17.32 -0.49 -6.33
N GLY A 76 16.40 -0.19 -5.41
CA GLY A 76 15.39 -1.14 -4.93
C GLY A 76 15.84 -2.01 -3.75
N GLU A 77 17.06 -1.82 -3.26
CA GLU A 77 17.55 -2.51 -2.08
C GLU A 77 16.87 -2.00 -0.80
N LEU A 78 16.61 -2.93 0.13
CA LEU A 78 15.96 -2.62 1.41
C LEU A 78 16.98 -1.99 2.36
N VAL A 79 16.87 -0.69 2.58
CA VAL A 79 17.75 0.08 3.48
C VAL A 79 17.26 0.03 4.93
N ALA A 80 15.96 0.22 5.15
CA ALA A 80 15.36 0.26 6.48
C ALA A 80 13.87 -0.10 6.42
N THR A 81 13.34 -0.60 7.54
CA THR A 81 11.95 -1.04 7.66
C THR A 81 11.27 -0.35 8.83
N LEU A 82 10.02 0.08 8.64
CA LEU A 82 9.14 0.54 9.73
C LEU A 82 8.29 -0.63 10.24
N ASP A 83 7.89 -0.54 11.50
CA ASP A 83 6.88 -1.41 12.10
C ASP A 83 5.56 -1.30 11.32
N ASP A 84 5.17 -2.39 10.67
CA ASP A 84 4.00 -2.47 9.81
C ASP A 84 2.76 -3.04 10.52
N GLU A 85 2.87 -3.44 11.79
CA GLU A 85 1.79 -4.07 12.55
C GLU A 85 0.50 -3.24 12.57
N PRO A 86 0.52 -1.91 12.82
CA PRO A 86 -0.69 -1.09 12.76
C PRO A 86 -1.35 -1.09 11.37
N PHE A 87 -0.56 -1.17 10.31
CA PHE A 87 -1.07 -1.23 8.95
C PHE A 87 -1.69 -2.60 8.65
N ARG A 88 -1.05 -3.68 9.09
CA ARG A 88 -1.59 -5.04 8.97
C ARG A 88 -2.91 -5.18 9.71
N GLN A 89 -3.01 -4.62 10.91
CA GLN A 89 -4.27 -4.61 11.68
C GLN A 89 -5.37 -3.83 10.96
N ARG A 90 -5.06 -2.69 10.35
CA ARG A 90 -6.02 -1.91 9.55
C ARG A 90 -6.50 -2.68 8.32
N VAL A 91 -5.60 -3.38 7.63
CA VAL A 91 -5.96 -4.25 6.49
C VAL A 91 -6.86 -5.39 6.96
N ALA A 92 -6.54 -6.04 8.08
CA ALA A 92 -7.34 -7.12 8.64
C ALA A 92 -8.75 -6.64 9.05
N ALA A 93 -8.87 -5.48 9.68
CA ALA A 93 -10.16 -4.87 10.02
C ALA A 93 -10.98 -4.55 8.75
N ALA A 94 -10.36 -3.98 7.73
CA ALA A 94 -11.04 -3.69 6.46
C ALA A 94 -11.50 -4.97 5.73
N ALA A 95 -10.70 -6.04 5.78
CA ALA A 95 -11.09 -7.34 5.22
C ALA A 95 -12.31 -7.92 5.95
N ALA A 96 -12.35 -7.83 7.29
CA ALA A 96 -13.49 -8.28 8.07
C ALA A 96 -14.77 -7.51 7.74
N GLU A 97 -14.68 -6.19 7.50
CA GLU A 97 -15.84 -5.40 7.05
C GLU A 97 -16.34 -5.82 5.67
N VAL A 98 -15.44 -6.14 4.75
CA VAL A 98 -15.81 -6.68 3.43
C VAL A 98 -16.52 -8.02 3.57
N ASP A 99 -16.03 -8.91 4.42
CA ASP A 99 -16.64 -10.23 4.63
C ASP A 99 -18.01 -10.12 5.30
N ARG A 100 -18.18 -9.18 6.25
CA ARG A 100 -19.49 -8.86 6.83
C ARG A 100 -20.47 -8.37 5.77
N ALA A 101 -20.05 -7.41 4.94
CA ALA A 101 -20.89 -6.87 3.88
C ALA A 101 -21.28 -7.93 2.84
N ARG A 102 -20.37 -8.87 2.53
CA ARG A 102 -20.66 -10.03 1.67
C ARG A 102 -21.67 -10.97 2.31
N ALA A 103 -21.52 -11.29 3.58
CA ALA A 103 -22.49 -12.14 4.29
C ALA A 103 -23.88 -11.49 4.37
N GLU A 104 -23.94 -10.16 4.54
CA GLU A 104 -25.19 -9.40 4.48
C GLU A 104 -25.80 -9.43 3.08
N LEU A 105 -24.99 -9.24 2.03
CA LEU A 105 -25.44 -9.34 0.65
C LEU A 105 -25.97 -10.75 0.35
N ASP A 106 -25.23 -11.80 0.70
CA ASP A 106 -25.67 -13.18 0.53
C ASP A 106 -26.99 -13.42 1.27
N ALA A 107 -27.13 -12.92 2.50
CA ALA A 107 -28.38 -13.03 3.25
C ALA A 107 -29.55 -12.32 2.56
N LEU A 108 -29.31 -11.18 1.90
CA LEU A 108 -30.33 -10.45 1.15
C LEU A 108 -30.65 -11.11 -0.21
N GLU A 109 -29.64 -11.62 -0.92
CA GLU A 109 -29.80 -12.28 -2.23
C GLU A 109 -30.52 -13.63 -2.12
N HIS A 110 -30.21 -14.42 -1.08
CA HIS A 110 -30.92 -15.66 -0.80
C HIS A 110 -32.34 -15.41 -0.26
N GLY A 111 -32.71 -14.15 -0.01
CA GLY A 111 -34.04 -13.72 0.41
C GLY A 111 -34.46 -14.30 1.76
N SER A 112 -35.77 -14.35 2.00
CA SER A 112 -36.33 -14.95 3.22
C SER A 112 -35.97 -16.43 3.30
N ARG A 113 -35.55 -16.89 4.49
CA ARG A 113 -35.15 -18.29 4.70
C ARG A 113 -36.33 -19.22 4.36
N PRO A 114 -36.11 -20.44 3.83
CA PRO A 114 -37.21 -21.37 3.51
C PRO A 114 -38.16 -21.62 4.69
N GLN A 115 -37.67 -21.57 5.92
CA GLN A 115 -38.45 -21.71 7.14
C GLN A 115 -39.39 -20.51 7.38
N GLU A 116 -38.95 -19.29 7.05
CA GLU A 116 -39.76 -18.07 7.18
C GLU A 116 -40.86 -18.05 6.13
N ILE A 117 -40.54 -18.43 4.88
CA ILE A 117 -41.52 -18.60 3.80
C ILE A 117 -42.55 -19.68 4.19
N ALA A 118 -42.08 -20.82 4.70
CA ALA A 118 -42.97 -21.90 5.13
C ALA A 118 -43.91 -21.47 6.27
N ARG A 119 -43.41 -20.68 7.23
CA ARG A 119 -44.20 -20.11 8.32
C ARG A 119 -45.24 -19.11 7.81
N ALA A 120 -44.85 -18.17 6.95
CA ALA A 120 -45.77 -17.21 6.35
C ALA A 120 -46.86 -17.91 5.51
N ALA A 121 -46.46 -18.91 4.71
CA ALA A 121 -47.40 -19.73 3.95
C ALA A 121 -48.35 -20.54 4.86
N ALA A 122 -47.88 -21.03 6.00
CA ALA A 122 -48.72 -21.71 6.99
C ALA A 122 -49.74 -20.76 7.62
N GLU A 123 -49.35 -19.51 7.88
CA GLU A 123 -50.25 -18.48 8.41
C GLU A 123 -51.34 -18.11 7.40
N VAL A 124 -50.98 -17.89 6.12
CA VAL A 124 -51.96 -17.68 5.05
C VAL A 124 -52.94 -18.86 4.95
N ARG A 125 -52.45 -20.11 5.04
CA ARG A 125 -53.33 -21.30 5.04
C ARG A 125 -54.28 -21.33 6.23
N ARG A 126 -53.79 -20.97 7.43
CA ARG A 126 -54.59 -20.91 8.66
C ARG A 126 -55.71 -19.88 8.52
N VAL A 127 -55.39 -18.66 8.11
CA VAL A 127 -56.37 -17.57 7.97
C VAL A 127 -57.37 -17.86 6.85
N ARG A 128 -56.92 -18.45 5.73
CA ARG A 128 -57.81 -18.90 4.65
C ARG A 128 -58.83 -19.93 5.15
N ALA A 129 -58.41 -20.88 5.98
CA ALA A 129 -59.32 -21.86 6.57
C ALA A 129 -60.37 -21.20 7.48
N VAL A 130 -59.97 -20.17 8.24
CA VAL A 130 -60.91 -19.36 9.05
C VAL A 130 -61.93 -18.65 8.17
N LEU A 131 -61.49 -17.99 7.09
CA LEU A 131 -62.38 -17.33 6.13
C LEU A 131 -63.37 -18.31 5.51
N THR A 132 -62.90 -19.47 5.03
CA THR A 132 -63.78 -20.50 4.45
C THR A 132 -64.82 -20.99 5.46
N ASN A 133 -64.48 -21.12 6.73
CA ASN A 133 -65.44 -21.49 7.75
C ASN A 133 -66.48 -20.37 8.00
N ALA A 134 -66.04 -19.11 8.06
CA ALA A 134 -66.92 -17.96 8.20
C ALA A 134 -67.89 -17.82 7.01
N GLU A 135 -67.43 -18.06 5.78
CA GLU A 135 -68.26 -18.07 4.58
C GLU A 135 -69.34 -19.17 4.63
N ARG A 136 -68.97 -20.39 5.05
CA ARG A 136 -69.91 -21.50 5.22
C ARG A 136 -70.95 -21.19 6.30
N GLU A 137 -70.54 -20.58 7.40
CA GLU A 137 -71.45 -20.19 8.48
C GLU A 137 -72.42 -19.10 8.02
N LEU A 138 -71.93 -18.08 7.33
CA LEU A 138 -72.77 -17.05 6.74
C LEU A 138 -73.78 -17.63 5.75
N ALA A 139 -73.35 -18.55 4.88
CA ALA A 139 -74.23 -19.25 3.94
C ALA A 139 -75.33 -20.05 4.67
N ARG A 140 -74.97 -20.79 5.73
CA ARG A 140 -75.94 -21.51 6.57
C ARG A 140 -76.95 -20.57 7.21
N ARG A 141 -76.49 -19.46 7.83
CA ARG A 141 -77.39 -18.51 8.50
C ARG A 141 -78.33 -17.80 7.53
N ARG A 142 -77.85 -17.43 6.34
CA ARG A 142 -78.70 -16.87 5.28
C ARG A 142 -79.80 -17.84 4.84
N SER A 143 -79.48 -19.13 4.70
CA SER A 143 -80.46 -20.17 4.37
C SER A 143 -81.52 -20.33 5.48
N LEU A 144 -81.10 -20.33 6.75
CA LEU A 144 -82.03 -20.42 7.89
C LEU A 144 -82.90 -19.18 8.05
N LEU A 145 -82.36 -17.98 7.78
CA LEU A 145 -83.13 -16.72 7.80
C LEU A 145 -84.22 -16.72 6.72
N ALA A 146 -83.91 -17.22 5.52
CA ALA A 146 -84.90 -17.39 4.46
C ALA A 146 -86.03 -18.34 4.88
N GLY A 147 -85.70 -19.40 5.62
CA GLY A 147 -86.68 -20.31 6.24
C GLY A 147 -87.33 -19.81 7.54
N HIS A 148 -87.10 -18.55 7.94
CA HIS A 148 -87.58 -17.94 9.20
C HIS A 148 -87.13 -18.66 10.48
N ALA A 149 -86.07 -19.47 10.39
CA ALA A 149 -85.51 -20.28 11.47
C ALA A 149 -84.28 -19.63 12.14
N ALA A 150 -83.86 -18.44 11.70
CA ALA A 150 -82.75 -17.67 12.28
C ALA A 150 -83.07 -16.17 12.39
N SER A 151 -82.38 -15.48 13.30
CA SER A 151 -82.51 -14.03 13.52
C SER A 151 -81.67 -13.21 12.51
N GLN A 152 -82.15 -12.02 12.14
CA GLN A 152 -81.39 -11.05 11.33
C GLN A 152 -80.05 -10.70 12.00
N THR A 153 -80.06 -10.42 13.31
CA THR A 153 -78.85 -10.11 14.09
C THR A 153 -77.80 -11.23 14.01
N ALA A 154 -78.24 -12.48 13.97
CA ALA A 154 -77.32 -13.62 13.84
C ALA A 154 -76.68 -13.69 12.43
N THR A 155 -77.41 -13.29 11.40
CA THR A 155 -76.89 -13.22 10.02
C THR A 155 -75.91 -12.06 9.87
N ASP A 156 -76.23 -10.90 10.44
CA ASP A 156 -75.36 -9.72 10.43
C ASP A 156 -74.03 -9.99 11.16
N ALA A 157 -74.09 -10.66 12.31
CA ALA A 157 -72.90 -11.08 13.04
C ALA A 157 -72.01 -12.06 12.24
N ALA A 158 -72.61 -12.99 11.49
CA ALA A 158 -71.85 -13.89 10.62
C ALA A 158 -71.25 -13.16 9.40
N GLN A 159 -71.92 -12.12 8.91
CA GLN A 159 -71.38 -11.29 7.84
C GLN A 159 -70.17 -10.49 8.32
N ALA A 160 -70.27 -9.83 9.48
CA ALA A 160 -69.15 -9.12 10.09
C ALA A 160 -67.94 -10.05 10.34
N ALA A 161 -68.17 -11.27 10.85
CA ALA A 161 -67.09 -12.25 11.07
C ALA A 161 -66.42 -12.71 9.76
N ARG A 162 -67.17 -12.84 8.66
CA ARG A 162 -66.61 -13.13 7.33
C ARG A 162 -65.76 -11.97 6.82
N ASP A 163 -66.24 -10.75 6.99
CA ASP A 163 -65.53 -9.54 6.52
C ASP A 163 -64.23 -9.33 7.30
N GLU A 164 -64.24 -9.56 8.62
CA GLU A 164 -63.04 -9.58 9.46
C GLU A 164 -62.04 -10.64 9.00
N ALA A 165 -62.50 -11.88 8.76
CA ALA A 165 -61.64 -12.95 8.27
C ALA A 165 -61.07 -12.67 6.87
N ALA A 166 -61.83 -11.97 6.02
CA ALA A 166 -61.37 -11.55 4.69
C ALA A 166 -60.30 -10.48 4.79
N ALA A 167 -60.48 -9.47 5.64
CA ALA A 167 -59.47 -8.46 5.93
C ALA A 167 -58.20 -9.08 6.52
N ALA A 168 -58.34 -10.04 7.44
CA ALA A 168 -57.21 -10.77 8.01
C ALA A 168 -56.45 -11.58 6.95
N LEU A 169 -57.13 -12.14 5.94
CA LEU A 169 -56.47 -12.86 4.86
C LEU A 169 -55.65 -11.92 3.99
N VAL A 170 -56.18 -10.74 3.65
CA VAL A 170 -55.44 -9.71 2.90
C VAL A 170 -54.20 -9.30 3.67
N ALA A 171 -54.34 -8.97 4.96
CA ALA A 171 -53.20 -8.60 5.81
C ALA A 171 -52.15 -9.71 5.97
N ALA A 172 -52.54 -11.00 5.88
CA ALA A 172 -51.61 -12.12 5.93
C ALA A 172 -50.90 -12.38 4.58
N GLN A 173 -51.40 -11.81 3.48
CA GLN A 173 -50.85 -11.95 2.13
C GLN A 173 -49.96 -10.77 1.72
N GLU A 174 -49.99 -9.67 2.47
CA GLU A 174 -49.05 -8.54 2.39
C GLU A 174 -47.69 -8.89 3.00
#